data_AF-A0A1R0Z356-F1
#
_entry.id   AF-A0A1R0Z356-F1
#
_cell.length_a   1.000
_cell.length_b   1.000
_cell.length_c   1.000
_cell.angle_alpha   90.00
_cell.angle_beta   90.00
_cell.angle_gamma   90.00
#
_symmetry.space_group_name_H-M   'P 1'
#
loop_
_entity.id
_entity.type
_entity.pdbx_description
1 polymer ?
#
loop_
_entity_poly.entity_id
_entity_poly.type
_entity_poly.pdbx_seq_one_letter_code
_entity_poly.pdbx_strand_id
1 'polypeptide(L)'
;MKYEFGVMASITELVEYPDEQSDTYIPHPNFQIIMDQLGITVPVAEIYEHFFANPVHTGHVLVYSNPEQPNACIVLDTYRDPLDQLDMIYFGWRCSSVKDNIRELSRRFYDECEFAVRYEEGQSVLYKVLKEDTYPRKFYYNTVFEQQLKRYPAK
;
A
#
# COMPACT_ATOMS: atom_id res chain seq x y z
N MET A 1 11.83 -18.02 4.80
CA MET A 1 11.67 -17.69 3.37
C MET A 1 10.77 -16.47 3.29
N LYS A 2 11.18 -15.42 2.58
CA LYS A 2 10.36 -14.21 2.43
C LYS A 2 9.17 -14.55 1.55
N TYR A 3 8.00 -14.10 1.96
CA TYR A 3 6.79 -14.22 1.17
C TYR A 3 6.12 -12.86 1.14
N GLU A 4 5.63 -12.51 -0.02
CA GLU A 4 5.24 -11.17 -0.38
C GLU A 4 3.89 -11.22 -1.05
N PHE A 5 3.09 -10.20 -0.78
CA PHE A 5 1.76 -10.00 -1.33
C PHE A 5 1.73 -8.62 -1.99
N GLY A 6 1.03 -8.51 -3.10
CA GLY A 6 0.86 -7.27 -3.86
C GLY A 6 -0.57 -7.16 -4.36
N VAL A 7 -1.13 -5.97 -4.24
CA VAL A 7 -2.48 -5.61 -4.66
C VAL A 7 -2.40 -4.33 -5.49
N MET A 8 -3.09 -4.32 -6.62
CA MET A 8 -3.42 -3.11 -7.36
C MET A 8 -4.92 -2.87 -7.21
N ALA A 9 -5.28 -1.84 -6.44
CA ALA A 9 -6.66 -1.47 -6.15
C ALA A 9 -6.77 0.05 -5.93
N SER A 10 -7.99 0.59 -5.98
CA SER A 10 -8.24 1.99 -5.61
C SER A 10 -7.73 2.26 -4.19
N ILE A 11 -7.21 3.46 -3.93
CA ILE A 11 -6.83 3.86 -2.57
C ILE A 11 -8.05 3.88 -1.63
N THR A 12 -9.26 4.00 -2.17
CA THR A 12 -10.51 3.92 -1.40
C THR A 12 -10.70 2.56 -0.75
N GLU A 13 -10.10 1.49 -1.28
CA GLU A 13 -10.17 0.14 -0.70
C GLU A 13 -9.35 0.00 0.60
N LEU A 14 -8.52 0.98 0.95
CA LEU A 14 -7.78 0.98 2.21
C LEU A 14 -8.62 1.44 3.40
N VAL A 15 -9.79 2.03 3.15
CA VAL A 15 -10.70 2.55 4.17
C VAL A 15 -12.07 1.91 4.07
N GLU A 16 -12.81 1.89 5.17
CA GLU A 16 -14.21 1.46 5.24
C GLU A 16 -15.04 2.58 5.88
N TYR A 17 -16.22 2.82 5.32
CA TYR A 17 -17.23 3.73 5.87
C TYR A 17 -18.27 2.90 6.62
N PRO A 18 -18.20 2.79 7.96
CA PRO A 18 -19.10 1.93 8.74
C PRO A 18 -20.54 2.46 8.81
N ASP A 19 -20.75 3.73 8.44
CA ASP A 19 -22.05 4.38 8.42
C ASP A 19 -22.20 5.16 7.11
N GLU A 20 -23.17 4.78 6.29
CA GLU A 20 -23.48 5.43 5.00
C GLU A 20 -23.89 6.91 5.16
N GLN A 21 -24.24 7.35 6.37
CA GLN A 21 -24.63 8.73 6.69
C GLN A 21 -23.50 9.58 7.27
N SER A 22 -22.31 9.01 7.46
CA SER A 22 -21.15 9.71 8.02
C SER A 22 -19.94 9.65 7.10
N ASP A 23 -19.25 10.77 6.96
CA ASP A 23 -17.94 10.83 6.28
C ASP A 23 -16.80 10.26 7.14
N THR A 24 -17.12 9.69 8.31
CA THR A 24 -16.12 9.04 9.17
C THR A 24 -15.76 7.68 8.59
N TYR A 25 -14.46 7.47 8.36
CA TYR A 25 -13.94 6.20 7.88
C TYR A 25 -12.88 5.64 8.83
N ILE A 26 -12.66 4.32 8.73
CA ILE A 26 -11.62 3.58 9.45
C ILE A 26 -10.74 2.82 8.45
N PRO A 27 -9.53 2.38 8.82
CA PRO A 27 -8.77 1.47 7.98
C PRO A 27 -9.57 0.19 7.71
N HIS A 28 -9.48 -0.36 6.51
CA HIS A 28 -10.12 -1.62 6.15
C HIS A 28 -9.75 -2.71 7.19
N PRO A 29 -10.72 -3.43 7.79
CA PRO A 29 -10.48 -4.36 8.89
C PRO A 29 -9.44 -5.45 8.60
N ASN A 30 -9.52 -6.10 7.43
CA ASN A 30 -8.50 -7.09 7.04
C ASN A 30 -7.11 -6.48 6.90
N PHE A 31 -6.99 -5.24 6.37
CA PHE A 31 -5.72 -4.53 6.30
C PHE A 31 -5.19 -4.16 7.69
N GLN A 32 -6.07 -3.76 8.62
CA GLN A 32 -5.71 -3.54 10.03
C GLN A 32 -5.15 -4.82 10.67
N ILE A 33 -5.78 -5.97 10.47
CA ILE A 33 -5.28 -7.23 11.01
C ILE A 33 -3.91 -7.59 10.42
N ILE A 34 -3.66 -7.30 9.14
CA ILE A 34 -2.35 -7.49 8.50
C ILE A 34 -1.30 -6.59 9.17
N MET A 35 -1.61 -5.29 9.37
CA MET A 35 -0.76 -4.34 10.10
C MET A 35 -0.38 -4.88 11.50
N ASP A 36 -1.37 -5.33 12.26
CA ASP A 36 -1.19 -5.85 13.62
C ASP A 36 -0.30 -7.10 13.64
N GLN A 37 -0.50 -8.02 12.69
CA GLN A 37 0.29 -9.26 12.62
C GLN A 37 1.75 -9.03 12.23
N LEU A 38 2.02 -7.98 11.45
CA LEU A 38 3.38 -7.57 11.09
C LEU A 38 4.02 -6.69 12.18
N GLY A 39 3.23 -6.17 13.13
CA GLY A 39 3.65 -5.16 14.08
C GLY A 39 4.10 -3.88 13.37
N ILE A 40 3.35 -3.46 12.35
CA ILE A 40 3.65 -2.28 11.54
C ILE A 40 2.41 -1.39 11.50
N THR A 41 2.54 -0.18 12.03
CA THR A 41 1.49 0.85 11.97
C THR A 41 1.68 1.70 10.71
N VAL A 42 0.69 1.70 9.83
CA VAL A 42 0.59 2.63 8.71
C VAL A 42 -0.48 3.68 9.04
N PRO A 43 -0.20 5.00 8.89
CA PRO A 43 -1.20 6.04 9.12
C PRO A 43 -2.14 6.14 7.91
N VAL A 44 -3.01 5.14 7.74
CA VAL A 44 -3.88 4.99 6.56
C VAL A 44 -4.71 6.24 6.29
N ALA A 45 -5.34 6.81 7.31
CA ALA A 45 -6.13 8.03 7.18
C ALA A 45 -5.30 9.22 6.66
N GLU A 46 -4.09 9.42 7.19
CA GLU A 46 -3.22 10.49 6.73
C GLU A 46 -2.80 10.30 5.26
N ILE A 47 -2.52 9.06 4.85
CA ILE A 47 -2.15 8.74 3.47
C ILE A 47 -3.34 8.99 2.53
N TYR A 48 -4.54 8.55 2.93
CA TYR A 48 -5.78 8.71 2.19
C TYR A 48 -6.11 10.19 1.96
N GLU A 49 -6.14 11.00 3.04
CA GLU A 49 -6.37 12.44 2.94
C GLU A 49 -5.28 13.14 2.12
N HIS A 50 -4.01 12.76 2.34
CA HIS A 50 -2.91 13.35 1.59
C HIS A 50 -3.00 13.05 0.09
N PHE A 51 -3.43 11.84 -0.29
CA PHE A 51 -3.62 11.49 -1.69
C PHE A 51 -4.61 12.43 -2.37
N PHE A 52 -5.82 12.59 -1.81
CA PHE A 52 -6.83 13.44 -2.42
C PHE A 52 -6.54 14.94 -2.31
N ALA A 53 -5.83 15.38 -1.26
CA ALA A 53 -5.45 16.79 -1.09
C ALA A 53 -4.35 17.26 -2.05
N ASN A 54 -3.52 16.37 -2.60
CA ASN A 54 -2.45 16.73 -3.53
C ASN A 54 -2.90 16.64 -4.99
N PRO A 55 -2.32 17.44 -5.91
CA PRO A 55 -2.60 17.32 -7.33
C PRO A 55 -2.28 15.94 -7.90
N VAL A 56 -2.92 15.57 -9.02
CA VAL A 56 -2.44 14.48 -9.87
C VAL A 56 -0.99 14.73 -10.31
N HIS A 57 -0.30 13.69 -10.75
CA HIS A 57 1.15 13.71 -11.07
C HIS A 57 2.04 13.91 -9.83
N THR A 58 1.60 13.43 -8.67
CA THR A 58 2.35 13.47 -7.41
C THR A 58 2.18 12.18 -6.63
N GLY A 59 2.93 11.98 -5.55
CA GLY A 59 2.88 10.78 -4.71
C GLY A 59 4.19 10.01 -4.70
N HIS A 60 4.43 9.23 -3.66
CA HIS A 60 5.72 8.58 -3.45
C HIS A 60 5.51 7.13 -3.04
N VAL A 61 6.59 6.34 -3.12
CA VAL A 61 6.54 5.00 -2.54
C VAL A 61 6.86 5.12 -1.06
N LEU A 62 5.90 4.74 -0.23
CA LEU A 62 5.99 4.76 1.23
C LEU A 62 6.26 3.35 1.72
N VAL A 63 7.32 3.15 2.49
CA VAL A 63 7.69 1.85 3.06
C VAL A 63 7.72 1.94 4.58
N TYR A 64 6.85 1.20 5.24
CA TYR A 64 6.79 1.06 6.68
C TYR A 64 7.40 -0.27 7.09
N SER A 65 8.30 -0.27 8.07
CA SER A 65 9.02 -1.47 8.49
C SER A 65 9.09 -1.59 10.00
N ASN A 66 8.98 -2.81 10.52
CA ASN A 66 9.18 -3.09 11.93
C ASN A 66 10.68 -3.29 12.22
N PRO A 67 11.33 -2.46 13.07
CA PRO A 67 12.75 -2.61 13.41
C PRO A 67 13.10 -3.96 14.05
N GLU A 68 12.17 -4.57 14.78
CA GLU A 68 12.35 -5.88 15.42
C GLU A 68 12.21 -7.04 14.43
N GLN A 69 11.59 -6.79 13.27
CA GLN A 69 11.42 -7.76 12.19
C GLN A 69 12.02 -7.21 10.88
N PRO A 70 13.35 -7.28 10.69
CA PRO A 70 14.07 -6.58 9.63
C PRO A 70 13.70 -6.97 8.18
N ASN A 71 12.87 -8.00 8.01
CA ASN A 71 12.37 -8.43 6.71
C ASN A 71 10.88 -8.14 6.51
N ALA A 72 10.16 -7.67 7.53
CA ALA A 72 8.75 -7.33 7.44
C ALA A 72 8.59 -5.87 7.00
N CYS A 73 7.74 -5.63 6.01
CA CYS A 73 7.39 -4.28 5.59
C CYS A 73 6.01 -4.22 4.96
N ILE A 74 5.39 -3.05 5.02
CA ILE A 74 4.22 -2.66 4.21
C ILE A 74 4.68 -1.57 3.25
N VAL A 75 4.28 -1.65 2.00
CA VAL A 75 4.61 -0.68 0.96
C VAL A 75 3.36 -0.16 0.28
N LEU A 76 3.34 1.14 0.00
CA LEU A 76 2.28 1.82 -0.75
C LEU A 76 2.94 2.71 -1.81
N ASP A 77 2.70 2.42 -3.08
CA ASP A 77 3.05 3.27 -4.22
C ASP A 77 1.86 4.19 -4.51
N THR A 78 1.91 5.41 -3.98
CA THR A 78 0.76 6.35 -3.98
C THR A 78 0.80 7.36 -5.12
N TYR A 79 1.54 7.07 -6.19
CA TYR A 79 1.60 7.97 -7.33
C TYR A 79 0.24 8.10 -8.01
N ARG A 80 -0.26 9.34 -8.06
CA ARG A 80 -1.50 9.72 -8.74
C ARG A 80 -1.25 9.87 -10.22
N ASP A 81 -1.49 8.81 -10.99
CA ASP A 81 -1.39 8.88 -12.44
C ASP A 81 -2.48 9.82 -13.00
N PRO A 82 -2.12 10.88 -13.74
CA PRO A 82 -3.10 11.81 -14.32
C PRO A 82 -4.09 11.19 -15.31
N LEU A 83 -3.81 9.98 -15.81
CA LEU A 83 -4.68 9.25 -16.73
C LEU A 83 -5.53 8.19 -16.03
N ASP A 84 -5.30 7.96 -14.73
CA ASP A 84 -6.07 7.03 -13.94
C ASP A 84 -7.35 7.68 -13.42
N GLN A 85 -8.48 7.00 -13.63
CA GLN A 85 -9.82 7.46 -13.25
C GLN A 85 -10.36 6.72 -12.02
N LEU A 86 -9.64 5.72 -11.52
CA LEU A 86 -10.06 4.86 -10.41
C LEU A 86 -9.18 5.04 -9.17
N ASP A 87 -8.32 6.07 -9.14
CA ASP A 87 -7.43 6.39 -8.02
C ASP A 87 -6.63 5.16 -7.52
N MET A 88 -6.16 4.36 -8.47
CA MET A 88 -5.47 3.10 -8.26
C MET A 88 -4.07 3.33 -7.69
N ILE A 89 -3.76 2.53 -6.68
CA ILE A 89 -2.42 2.45 -6.12
C ILE A 89 -1.95 0.99 -6.10
N TYR A 90 -0.63 0.81 -6.15
CA TYR A 90 -0.04 -0.49 -5.87
C TYR A 90 0.43 -0.53 -4.42
N PHE A 91 0.00 -1.53 -3.67
CA PHE A 91 0.45 -1.70 -2.29
C PHE A 91 0.61 -3.18 -1.96
N GLY A 92 1.29 -3.46 -0.85
CA GLY A 92 1.54 -4.84 -0.47
C GLY A 92 2.39 -4.96 0.77
N TRP A 93 2.65 -6.19 1.17
CA TRP A 93 3.42 -6.49 2.37
C TRP A 93 4.33 -7.68 2.18
N ARG A 94 5.44 -7.64 2.90
CA ARG A 94 6.42 -8.72 3.02
C ARG A 94 6.38 -9.26 4.43
N CYS A 95 6.34 -10.57 4.55
CA CYS A 95 6.43 -11.27 5.82
C CYS A 95 7.84 -11.86 6.04
N SER A 96 8.29 -11.85 7.29
CA SER A 96 9.52 -12.52 7.74
C SER A 96 9.35 -14.05 7.76
N SER A 97 8.17 -14.52 8.13
CA SER A 97 7.67 -15.89 8.00
C SER A 97 6.19 -15.88 7.61
N VAL A 98 5.77 -16.80 6.74
CA VAL A 98 4.34 -16.98 6.42
C VAL A 98 3.71 -17.72 7.57
N LYS A 99 2.75 -17.06 8.24
CA LYS A 99 1.73 -17.75 9.00
C LYS A 99 0.54 -17.94 8.06
N ASP A 100 -0.09 -19.12 8.08
CA ASP A 100 -1.17 -19.47 7.15
C ASP A 100 -2.32 -18.44 7.14
N ASN A 101 -2.54 -17.79 8.28
CA ASN A 101 -3.55 -16.74 8.45
C ASN A 101 -3.27 -15.49 7.60
N ILE A 102 -2.02 -15.04 7.41
CA ILE A 102 -1.72 -13.85 6.60
C ILE A 102 -2.12 -14.08 5.16
N ARG A 103 -1.87 -15.27 4.62
CA ARG A 103 -2.22 -15.59 3.23
C ARG A 103 -3.73 -15.54 3.02
N GLU A 104 -4.49 -16.16 3.92
CA GLU A 104 -5.96 -16.12 3.87
C GLU A 104 -6.50 -14.69 4.00
N LEU A 105 -5.98 -13.92 4.96
CA LEU A 105 -6.34 -12.51 5.14
C LEU A 105 -6.02 -11.66 3.91
N SER A 106 -4.86 -11.90 3.29
CA SER A 106 -4.42 -11.21 2.08
C SER A 106 -5.37 -11.43 0.91
N ARG A 107 -5.79 -12.69 0.73
CA ARG A 107 -6.75 -13.05 -0.31
C ARG A 107 -8.12 -12.45 -0.01
N ARG A 108 -8.58 -12.54 1.23
CA ARG A 108 -9.88 -12.02 1.65
C ARG A 108 -9.98 -10.51 1.49
N PHE A 109 -8.96 -9.77 1.92
CA PHE A 109 -8.87 -8.34 1.68
C PHE A 109 -9.07 -8.00 0.21
N TYR A 110 -8.33 -8.67 -0.70
CA TYR A 110 -8.48 -8.45 -2.14
C TYR A 110 -9.86 -8.81 -2.67
N ASP A 111 -10.45 -9.90 -2.19
CA ASP A 111 -11.78 -10.37 -2.63
C ASP A 111 -12.92 -9.44 -2.19
N GLU A 112 -12.71 -8.67 -1.13
CA GLU A 112 -13.67 -7.69 -0.62
C GLU A 112 -13.55 -6.32 -1.30
N CYS A 113 -12.46 -6.06 -2.03
CA CYS A 113 -12.28 -4.80 -2.76
C CYS A 113 -13.29 -4.67 -3.90
N GLU A 114 -13.94 -3.51 -4.01
CA GLU A 114 -14.85 -3.20 -5.13
C GLU A 114 -14.04 -2.88 -6.39
N PHE A 115 -13.00 -2.07 -6.26
CA PHE A 115 -12.16 -1.60 -7.37
C PHE A 115 -10.73 -2.16 -7.27
N ALA A 116 -10.57 -3.47 -7.51
CA ALA A 116 -9.26 -4.11 -7.61
C ALA A 116 -9.03 -4.79 -8.97
N VAL A 117 -7.78 -4.74 -9.47
CA VAL A 117 -7.42 -5.25 -10.80
C VAL A 117 -6.34 -6.31 -10.79
N ARG A 118 -5.58 -6.43 -9.69
CA ARG A 118 -4.49 -7.40 -9.61
C ARG A 118 -4.18 -7.83 -8.19
N TYR A 119 -4.01 -9.15 -8.01
CA TYR A 119 -3.46 -9.78 -6.82
C TYR A 119 -2.22 -10.61 -7.19
N GLU A 120 -1.18 -10.53 -6.37
CA GLU A 120 0.06 -11.29 -6.53
C GLU A 120 0.50 -11.82 -5.17
N GLU A 121 0.96 -13.07 -5.11
CA GLU A 121 1.59 -13.63 -3.92
C GLU A 121 2.77 -14.52 -4.30
N GLY A 122 3.82 -14.54 -3.48
CA GLY A 122 4.98 -15.39 -3.70
C GLY A 122 6.29 -14.78 -3.24
N GLN A 123 7.35 -15.09 -3.96
CA GLN A 123 8.68 -14.51 -3.73
C GLN A 123 8.90 -13.36 -4.69
N SER A 124 9.53 -12.28 -4.21
CA SER A 124 9.95 -11.15 -5.04
C SER A 124 8.82 -10.37 -5.74
N VAL A 125 7.57 -10.52 -5.30
CA VAL A 125 6.42 -9.72 -5.75
C VAL A 125 6.71 -8.22 -5.64
N LEU A 126 7.26 -7.80 -4.50
CA LEU A 126 7.57 -6.39 -4.21
C LEU A 126 8.97 -5.97 -4.69
N TYR A 127 9.69 -6.85 -5.41
CA TYR A 127 11.08 -6.61 -5.80
C TYR A 127 11.24 -5.30 -6.58
N LYS A 128 10.40 -5.07 -7.59
CA LYS A 128 10.49 -3.88 -8.45
C LYS A 128 10.27 -2.59 -7.65
N VAL A 129 9.28 -2.60 -6.75
CA VAL A 129 8.91 -1.42 -5.94
C VAL A 129 9.97 -1.13 -4.87
N LEU A 130 10.57 -2.15 -4.28
CA LEU A 130 11.57 -1.99 -3.22
C LEU A 130 13.01 -1.82 -3.71
N LYS A 131 13.24 -1.76 -5.03
CA LYS A 131 14.58 -1.67 -5.63
C LYS A 131 15.13 -0.23 -5.56
N GLU A 132 15.90 0.07 -4.53
CA GLU A 132 16.34 1.45 -4.20
C GLU A 132 17.14 2.14 -5.32
N ASP A 133 17.99 1.40 -6.03
CA ASP A 133 18.80 1.92 -7.13
C ASP A 133 17.98 2.39 -8.35
N THR A 134 16.67 2.13 -8.37
CA THR A 134 15.75 2.62 -9.40
C THR A 134 15.14 3.98 -9.09
N TYR A 135 15.42 4.54 -7.91
CA TYR A 135 14.91 5.84 -7.48
C TYR A 135 15.96 6.95 -7.61
N PRO A 136 15.56 8.20 -7.92
CA PRO A 136 14.17 8.61 -8.17
C PRO A 136 13.65 8.12 -9.52
N ARG A 137 12.38 7.70 -9.55
CA ARG A 137 11.68 7.37 -10.80
C ARG A 137 11.13 8.65 -11.39
N LYS A 138 11.34 8.87 -12.70
CA LYS A 138 10.89 10.07 -13.39
C LYS A 138 9.60 9.79 -14.16
N PHE A 139 8.56 10.54 -13.83
CA PHE A 139 7.30 10.56 -14.56
C PHE A 139 7.15 11.88 -15.30
N TYR A 140 6.60 11.82 -16.51
CA TYR A 140 6.47 12.98 -17.39
C TYR A 140 5.00 13.22 -17.72
N TYR A 141 4.46 14.33 -17.23
CA TYR A 141 3.09 14.77 -17.55
C TYR A 141 3.00 16.29 -17.40
N ASN A 142 3.17 17.03 -18.50
CA ASN A 142 3.37 18.49 -18.56
C ASN A 142 4.62 19.00 -17.82
N THR A 143 4.94 18.44 -16.66
CA THR A 143 6.13 18.65 -15.84
C THR A 143 6.81 17.32 -15.54
N VAL A 144 8.05 17.37 -15.06
CA VAL A 144 8.75 16.19 -14.54
C VAL A 144 8.45 16.04 -13.07
N PHE A 145 7.96 14.88 -12.66
CA PHE A 145 7.84 14.49 -11.26
C PHE A 145 8.87 13.40 -10.94
N GLU A 146 9.60 13.60 -9.84
CA GLU A 146 10.61 12.65 -9.37
C GLU A 146 10.09 11.92 -8.13
N GLN A 147 9.52 10.73 -8.37
CA GLN A 147 9.03 9.87 -7.31
C GLN A 147 10.20 9.33 -6.48
N GLN A 148 10.09 9.45 -5.16
CA GLN A 148 11.06 8.97 -4.19
C GLN A 148 10.54 7.71 -3.48
N LEU A 149 11.47 6.91 -2.98
CA LEU A 149 11.22 5.86 -2.00
C LEU A 149 11.44 6.43 -0.59
N LYS A 150 10.38 6.53 0.22
CA LYS A 150 10.41 7.05 1.58
C LYS A 150 10.23 5.92 2.58
N ARG A 151 11.13 5.83 3.58
CA ARG A 151 11.12 4.78 4.60
C ARG A 151 10.75 5.32 5.97
N TYR A 152 9.90 4.59 6.68
CA TYR A 152 9.39 4.93 7.99
C TYR A 152 9.55 3.71 8.91
N PRO A 153 10.37 3.79 9.97
CA PRO A 153 10.34 2.77 11.01
C PRO A 153 9.02 2.86 11.78
N ALA A 154 8.34 1.72 11.96
CA ALA A 154 7.19 1.63 12.86
C ALA A 154 7.62 2.03 14.28
N LYS A 155 6.77 2.79 14.97
CA LYS A 155 6.93 3.15 16.38
C LYS A 155 6.30 2.09 17.27
#